data_AF-A0A3D5IWM3-F1
#
_entry.id   AF-A0A3D5IWM3-F1
#
_cell.length_a   1.000
_cell.length_b   1.000
_cell.length_c   1.000
_cell.angle_alpha   90.00
_cell.angle_beta   90.00
_cell.angle_gamma   90.00
#
_symmetry.space_group_name_H-M   'P 1'
#
loop_
_entity.id
_entity.type
_entity.pdbx_description
1 polymer ?
#
loop_
_entity_poly.entity_id
_entity_poly.type
_entity_poly.pdbx_seq_one_letter_code
_entity_poly.pdbx_strand_id
1 'polypeptide(L)'
;MFVYNANSGIWNSVLDTARKVLNPDTYSCKLCAVTHGLAGESKVWKNYRISSNIDMEFYHKDEFLKTFASKYLLRFEFPVVLFAENEELEVLISAKEFAKISSVEKLIEIIENRV
;
A
#
# COMPACT_ATOMS: atom_id res chain seq x y z
N MET A 1 -3.63 -8.35 0.11
CA MET A 1 -2.52 -7.79 -0.71
C MET A 1 -2.53 -6.27 -0.68
N PHE A 2 -1.39 -5.64 -0.48
CA PHE A 2 -1.20 -4.19 -0.43
C PHE A 2 -0.37 -3.72 -1.63
N VAL A 3 -0.95 -2.88 -2.49
CA VAL A 3 -0.26 -2.39 -3.68
C VAL A 3 0.03 -0.90 -3.58
N TYR A 4 1.31 -0.56 -3.48
CA TYR A 4 1.79 0.81 -3.39
C TYR A 4 1.70 1.51 -4.76
N ASN A 5 1.41 2.81 -4.75
CA ASN A 5 1.53 3.67 -5.92
C ASN A 5 2.99 4.17 -6.08
N ALA A 6 3.92 3.24 -6.17
CA ALA A 6 5.35 3.48 -6.36
C ALA A 6 5.94 2.30 -7.16
N ASN A 7 7.04 2.51 -7.89
CA ASN A 7 7.74 1.45 -8.61
C ASN A 7 8.92 0.92 -7.78
N SER A 8 9.17 -0.38 -7.85
CA SER A 8 10.18 -1.12 -7.06
C SER A 8 11.59 -0.52 -7.13
N GLY A 9 12.02 -0.08 -8.30
CA GLY A 9 13.35 0.51 -8.51
C GLY A 9 13.57 1.89 -7.88
N ILE A 10 12.50 2.61 -7.53
CA ILE A 10 12.58 3.99 -7.01
C ILE A 10 12.72 4.00 -5.48
N TRP A 11 12.25 2.96 -4.78
CA TRP A 11 12.27 2.91 -3.31
C TRP A 11 13.70 2.86 -2.72
N ASN A 12 14.63 2.18 -3.39
CA ASN A 12 16.05 2.19 -3.00
C ASN A 12 16.66 3.60 -3.09
N SER A 13 16.17 4.44 -4.00
CA SER A 13 16.63 5.83 -4.15
C SER A 13 15.94 6.81 -3.20
N VAL A 14 14.72 6.51 -2.74
CA VAL A 14 13.94 7.39 -1.83
C VAL A 14 14.46 7.34 -0.40
N LEU A 15 14.90 6.18 0.09
CA LEU A 15 15.59 6.07 1.39
C LEU A 15 16.89 6.86 1.43
N ASP A 16 17.60 6.93 0.30
CA ASP A 16 18.85 7.68 0.15
C ASP A 16 18.63 9.20 0.00
N THR A 17 17.37 9.63 -0.19
CA THR A 17 17.01 11.02 -0.53
C THR A 17 16.07 11.66 0.49
N ALA A 18 16.32 11.45 1.78
CA ALA A 18 15.61 12.16 2.85
C ALA A 18 15.82 13.71 2.86
N ARG A 19 16.45 14.31 1.85
CA ARG A 19 16.80 15.76 1.82
C ARG A 19 16.71 16.49 0.47
N LYS A 20 16.10 15.95 -0.59
CA LYS A 20 15.83 16.75 -1.81
C LYS A 20 14.34 16.74 -2.11
N VAL A 21 13.56 17.62 -1.49
CA VAL A 21 13.25 18.95 -2.05
C VAL A 21 12.68 18.78 -3.47
N LEU A 22 11.35 18.93 -3.55
CA LEU A 22 10.58 19.40 -4.73
C LEU A 22 10.29 18.39 -5.86
N ASN A 23 9.36 17.48 -5.60
CA ASN A 23 8.21 17.30 -6.48
C ASN A 23 7.04 16.70 -5.67
N PRO A 24 6.13 17.52 -5.13
CA PRO A 24 4.94 17.01 -4.44
C PRO A 24 4.04 16.15 -5.34
N ASP A 25 4.19 16.29 -6.67
CA ASP A 25 3.45 15.54 -7.68
C ASP A 25 4.09 14.21 -8.09
N THR A 26 5.35 13.94 -7.73
CA THR A 26 5.92 12.60 -7.91
C THR A 26 5.60 11.73 -6.70
N TYR A 27 4.33 11.32 -6.66
CA TYR A 27 3.79 10.19 -5.89
C TYR A 27 4.03 10.25 -4.37
N SER A 28 3.28 11.11 -3.68
CA SER A 28 2.97 10.84 -2.27
C SER A 28 2.04 9.61 -2.20
N CYS A 29 2.63 8.41 -2.22
CA CYS A 29 1.86 7.19 -2.05
C CYS A 29 1.18 7.23 -0.66
N LYS A 30 -0.15 7.39 -0.65
CA LYS A 30 -0.93 7.54 0.59
C LYS A 30 -0.78 6.34 1.51
N LEU A 31 -0.71 5.13 0.95
CA LEU A 31 -0.43 3.94 1.74
C LEU A 31 0.93 4.01 2.43
N CYS A 32 1.99 4.47 1.75
CA CYS A 32 3.30 4.69 2.39
C CYS A 32 3.20 5.73 3.51
N ALA A 33 2.52 6.85 3.27
CA ALA A 33 2.37 7.92 4.26
C ALA A 33 1.58 7.47 5.52
N VAL A 34 0.69 6.49 5.37
CA VAL A 34 -0.07 5.91 6.49
C VAL A 34 0.76 4.86 7.24
N THR A 35 1.57 4.07 6.55
CA THR A 35 2.33 2.95 7.15
C THR A 35 3.75 3.32 7.58
N HIS A 36 4.30 4.42 7.08
CA HIS A 36 5.67 4.88 7.34
C HIS A 36 5.68 6.35 7.80
N GLY A 37 6.51 6.65 8.79
CA GLY A 37 6.80 8.01 9.26
C GLY A 37 8.24 8.43 8.98
N LEU A 38 8.67 9.55 9.58
CA LEU A 38 10.02 10.11 9.41
C LEU A 38 11.16 9.15 9.81
N ALA A 39 10.88 8.19 10.69
CA ALA A 39 11.84 7.22 11.20
C ALA A 39 11.67 5.82 10.58
N GLY A 40 10.93 5.69 9.47
CA GLY A 40 10.65 4.42 8.81
C GLY A 40 9.26 3.85 9.14
N GLU A 41 9.11 2.53 9.05
CA GLU A 41 7.83 1.84 9.26
C GLU A 41 7.24 2.12 10.66
N SER A 42 5.93 2.37 10.72
CA SER A 42 5.21 2.52 11.97
C SER A 42 5.31 1.25 12.82
N LYS A 43 5.66 1.41 14.10
CA LYS A 43 5.70 0.28 15.05
C LYS A 43 4.34 -0.38 15.21
N VAL A 44 3.26 0.41 15.19
CA VAL A 44 1.89 -0.10 15.27
C VAL A 44 1.59 -0.97 14.05
N TRP A 45 1.94 -0.48 12.85
CA TRP A 45 1.75 -1.23 11.61
C TRP A 45 2.55 -2.54 11.63
N LYS A 46 3.84 -2.44 11.95
CA LYS A 46 4.74 -3.59 12.02
C LYS A 46 4.23 -4.66 13.00
N ASN A 47 3.82 -4.24 14.20
CA ASN A 47 3.30 -5.16 15.20
C ASN A 47 2.02 -5.85 14.71
N TYR A 48 1.09 -5.10 14.12
CA TYR A 48 -0.12 -5.66 13.53
C TYR A 48 0.17 -6.71 12.45
N ARG A 49 1.08 -6.41 11.51
CA ARG A 49 1.47 -7.37 10.46
C ARG A 49 2.07 -8.67 11.02
N ILE A 50 2.76 -8.60 12.14
CA ILE A 50 3.40 -9.77 12.77
C ILE A 50 2.41 -10.56 13.62
N SER A 51 1.47 -9.89 14.29
CA SER A 51 0.53 -10.52 15.21
C SER A 51 -0.79 -10.93 14.57
N SER A 52 -1.13 -10.40 13.40
CA SER A 52 -2.36 -10.72 12.67
C SER A 52 -2.28 -12.12 12.05
N ASN A 53 -3.42 -12.82 12.03
CA ASN A 53 -3.59 -14.08 11.31
C ASN A 53 -3.92 -13.89 9.82
N ILE A 54 -4.02 -12.64 9.36
CA ILE A 54 -4.28 -12.30 7.96
C ILE A 54 -2.96 -12.37 7.20
N ASP A 55 -2.93 -13.14 6.12
CA ASP A 55 -1.78 -13.17 5.22
C ASP A 55 -1.70 -11.86 4.40
N MET A 56 -0.55 -11.19 4.48
CA MET A 56 -0.36 -9.86 3.91
C MET A 56 0.83 -9.82 2.98
N GLU A 57 0.54 -9.79 1.68
CA GLU A 57 1.53 -9.57 0.64
C GLU A 57 1.63 -8.08 0.27
N PHE A 58 2.82 -7.64 -0.10
CA PHE A 58 3.13 -6.25 -0.45
C PHE A 58 3.78 -6.17 -1.82
N TYR A 59 3.28 -5.26 -2.66
CA TYR A 59 3.77 -5.05 -4.02
C TYR A 59 3.95 -3.58 -4.33
N HIS A 60 4.99 -3.26 -5.07
CA HIS A 60 5.03 -2.04 -5.86
C HIS A 60 4.11 -2.14 -7.08
N LYS A 61 3.71 -1.00 -7.63
CA LYS A 61 2.80 -0.92 -8.77
C LYS A 61 3.33 -1.73 -9.96
N ASP A 62 4.61 -1.57 -10.30
CA ASP A 62 5.26 -2.29 -11.39
C ASP A 62 5.35 -3.80 -11.14
N GLU A 63 5.66 -4.22 -9.92
CA GLU A 63 5.70 -5.65 -9.51
C GLU A 63 4.31 -6.29 -9.61
N PHE A 64 3.29 -5.58 -9.12
CA PHE A 64 1.90 -6.03 -9.22
C PHE A 64 1.45 -6.12 -10.67
N LEU A 65 1.67 -5.07 -11.47
CA LEU A 65 1.27 -5.06 -12.87
C LEU A 65 2.01 -6.13 -13.69
N LYS A 66 3.27 -6.43 -13.37
CA LYS A 66 4.02 -7.51 -14.02
C LYS A 66 3.48 -8.89 -13.66
N THR A 67 3.13 -9.11 -12.39
CA THR A 67 2.65 -10.39 -11.89
C THR A 67 1.21 -10.69 -12.30
N PHE A 68 0.34 -9.66 -12.34
CA PHE A 68 -1.11 -9.81 -12.55
C PHE A 68 -1.60 -9.27 -13.90
N ALA A 69 -0.68 -9.14 -14.86
CA ALA A 69 -0.88 -8.39 -16.10
C ALA A 69 -2.07 -8.83 -16.96
N SER A 70 -2.38 -10.12 -16.91
CA SER A 70 -3.29 -10.79 -17.83
C SER A 70 -4.76 -10.82 -17.37
N LYS A 71 -5.05 -10.57 -16.09
CA LYS A 71 -6.41 -10.74 -15.52
C LYS A 71 -7.03 -9.45 -14.96
N TYR A 72 -6.22 -8.46 -14.52
CA TYR A 72 -6.73 -7.33 -13.72
C TYR A 72 -6.20 -5.93 -14.08
N LEU A 73 -5.36 -5.80 -15.13
CA LEU A 73 -4.55 -4.60 -15.43
C LEU A 73 -5.31 -3.28 -15.58
N LEU A 74 -6.59 -3.31 -15.95
CA LEU A 74 -7.38 -2.12 -16.34
C LEU A 74 -8.34 -1.60 -15.26
N ARG A 75 -8.44 -2.24 -14.09
CA ARG A 75 -9.55 -1.96 -13.15
C ARG A 75 -9.18 -1.19 -11.88
N PHE A 76 -7.90 -1.04 -11.54
CA PHE A 76 -7.50 -0.51 -10.24
C PHE A 76 -6.76 0.83 -10.33
N GLU A 77 -7.19 1.77 -9.49
CA GLU A 77 -6.45 2.98 -9.15
C GLU A 77 -5.52 2.68 -7.97
N PHE A 78 -4.28 3.15 -8.00
CA PHE A 78 -3.29 2.91 -6.95
C PHE A 78 -3.14 4.15 -6.03
N PRO A 79 -2.85 3.97 -4.73
CA PRO A 79 -2.65 2.69 -4.04
C PRO A 79 -3.98 1.95 -3.81
N VAL A 80 -3.91 0.62 -3.69
CA VAL A 80 -5.09 -0.23 -3.46
C VAL A 80 -4.75 -1.35 -2.49
N VAL A 81 -5.71 -1.73 -1.65
CA VAL A 81 -5.67 -3.00 -0.90
C VAL A 81 -6.67 -3.94 -1.54
N LEU A 82 -6.19 -5.12 -1.89
CA LEU A 82 -6.99 -6.18 -2.49
C LEU A 82 -7.12 -7.32 -1.51
N PHE A 83 -8.33 -7.89 -1.43
CA PHE A 83 -8.58 -9.15 -0.76
C PHE A 83 -8.61 -10.25 -1.82
N ALA A 84 -7.88 -11.33 -1.57
CA ALA A 84 -7.77 -12.45 -2.49
C ALA A 84 -8.53 -13.63 -1.89
N GLU A 85 -9.64 -14.00 -2.50
CA GLU A 85 -10.46 -15.14 -2.09
C GLU A 85 -10.88 -15.91 -3.34
N ASN A 86 -10.82 -17.25 -3.31
CA ASN A 86 -11.26 -18.12 -4.41
C ASN A 86 -10.69 -17.74 -5.80
N GLU A 87 -9.41 -17.35 -5.87
CA GLU A 87 -8.71 -16.90 -7.10
C GLU A 87 -9.24 -15.60 -7.73
N GLU A 88 -10.10 -14.88 -7.02
CA GLU A 88 -10.59 -13.55 -7.37
C GLU A 88 -9.92 -12.48 -6.51
N LEU A 89 -9.75 -11.30 -7.10
CA LEU A 89 -9.23 -10.12 -6.41
C LEU A 89 -10.34 -9.09 -6.27
N GLU A 90 -10.74 -8.83 -5.02
CA GLU A 90 -11.71 -7.81 -4.69
C GLU A 90 -11.03 -6.58 -4.09
N VAL A 91 -11.61 -5.40 -4.33
CA VAL A 91 -11.09 -4.16 -3.73
C VAL A 91 -11.53 -4.08 -2.28
N LEU A 92 -10.59 -4.30 -1.36
CA LEU A 92 -10.80 -4.10 0.06
C LEU A 92 -10.77 -2.62 0.42
N ILE A 93 -9.81 -1.86 -0.12
CA ILE A 93 -9.67 -0.41 0.10
C ILE A 93 -9.19 0.24 -1.21
N SER A 94 -10.01 1.13 -1.75
CA SER A 94 -9.70 1.88 -2.97
C SER A 94 -8.77 3.07 -2.75
N ALA A 95 -8.13 3.55 -3.81
CA ALA A 95 -7.33 4.79 -3.78
C ALA A 95 -8.13 6.00 -3.24
N LYS A 96 -9.43 6.07 -3.55
CA LYS A 96 -10.33 7.14 -3.08
C LYS A 96 -10.59 7.04 -1.58
N GLU A 97 -10.68 5.84 -1.02
CA GLU A 97 -10.82 5.64 0.42
C GLU A 97 -9.53 5.98 1.16
N PHE A 98 -8.36 5.68 0.59
CA PHE A 98 -7.07 6.09 1.15
C PHE A 98 -6.94 7.60 1.34
N ALA A 99 -7.61 8.43 0.53
CA ALA A 99 -7.65 9.87 0.74
C ALA A 99 -8.29 10.29 2.07
N LYS A 100 -9.09 9.41 2.69
CA LYS A 100 -9.77 9.62 3.97
C LYS A 100 -9.11 8.91 5.15
N ILE A 101 -8.12 8.04 4.89
CA ILE A 101 -7.39 7.32 5.93
C ILE A 101 -6.20 8.17 6.36
N SER A 102 -6.27 8.71 7.58
CA SER A 102 -5.26 9.62 8.12
C SER A 102 -4.29 8.97 9.10
N SER A 103 -4.52 7.72 9.51
CA SER A 103 -3.67 7.02 10.47
C SER A 103 -3.63 5.51 10.26
N VAL A 104 -2.61 4.87 10.82
CA VAL A 104 -2.42 3.42 10.77
C VAL A 104 -3.52 2.68 11.54
N GLU A 105 -3.99 3.25 12.65
CA GLU A 105 -5.07 2.67 13.46
C GLU A 105 -6.36 2.60 12.65
N LYS A 106 -6.67 3.66 11.87
CA LYS A 106 -7.85 3.66 11.00
C LYS A 106 -7.72 2.66 9.85
N LEU A 107 -6.51 2.48 9.31
CA LEU A 107 -6.24 1.45 8.32
C LEU A 107 -6.51 0.05 8.89
N ILE A 108 -5.97 -0.24 10.07
CA ILE A 108 -6.16 -1.53 10.76
C ILE A 108 -7.65 -1.78 11.04
N GLU A 109 -8.36 -0.79 11.58
CA GLU A 109 -9.80 -0.87 11.86
C GLU A 109 -10.60 -1.22 10.60
N ILE A 110 -10.26 -0.64 9.45
CA ILE A 110 -10.94 -0.94 8.18
C ILE A 110 -10.66 -2.39 7.74
N ILE A 111 -9.42 -2.86 7.88
CA ILE A 111 -9.03 -4.21 7.49
C ILE A 111 -9.79 -5.24 8.35
N GLU A 112 -9.77 -5.09 9.67
CA GLU A 112 -10.41 -6.05 10.59
C GLU A 112 -11.94 -6.10 10.45
N ASN A 113 -12.58 -5.03 9.99
CA ASN A 113 -14.03 -5.02 9.78
C ASN A 113 -14.47 -5.59 8.43
N ARG A 114 -13.54 -5.80 7.49
CA ARG A 114 -13.84 -6.19 6.10
C ARG A 114 -13.25 -7.55 5.70
N VAL A 115 -12.45 -8.16 6.57
CA VAL A 115 -11.83 -9.49 6.39
C VAL A 115 -12.47 -10.47 7.37
#